data_AF-A0A6J8EF91-F1
#
_entry.id   AF-A0A6J8EF91-F1
#
_cell.length_a   1.000
_cell.length_b   1.000
_cell.length_c   1.000
_cell.angle_alpha   90.00
_cell.angle_beta   90.00
_cell.angle_gamma   90.00
#
_symmetry.space_group_name_H-M   'P 1'
#
loop_
_entity.id
_entity.type
_entity.pdbx_description
1 polymer ?
#
loop_
_entity_poly.entity_id
_entity_poly.type
_entity_poly.pdbx_seq_one_letter_code
_entity_poly.pdbx_strand_id
1 'polypeptide(L)'
;MRIGRSCGKTVLVDVYSGASPEHSIRVYAIIDDKSNSSLATPDLFDRFGIHGSQKQFVLSSYSGSFTVVGIYASGIRICSIDVESIFELPDVIECDSIPSNLPEIPTPDVAYAHPLIRRIAPYLPALDPSGKVELLKGRDLPEVHHVTEEILGGKGERFAQKLPL
;
A
#
# COMPACT_ATOMS: atom_id res chain seq x y z
N MET A 1 -10.27 27.82 -9.14
CA MET A 1 -9.04 27.12 -9.55
C MET A 1 -9.16 25.68 -9.05
N ARG A 2 -9.32 24.68 -9.94
CA ARG A 2 -9.34 23.27 -9.49
C ARG A 2 -7.89 22.83 -9.32
N ILE A 3 -7.42 22.76 -8.08
CA ILE A 3 -6.09 22.24 -7.75
C ILE A 3 -6.04 20.78 -8.23
N GLY A 4 -5.03 20.45 -9.04
CA GLY A 4 -4.78 19.08 -9.45
C GLY A 4 -4.34 18.26 -8.24
N ARG A 5 -5.13 17.24 -7.86
CA ARG A 5 -4.74 16.24 -6.87
C ARG A 5 -3.99 15.12 -7.59
N SER A 6 -2.72 14.91 -7.23
CA SER A 6 -2.00 13.68 -7.58
C SER A 6 -2.46 12.59 -6.62
N CYS A 7 -2.76 11.41 -7.13
CA CYS A 7 -3.03 10.25 -6.28
C CYS A 7 -1.81 9.33 -6.31
N GLY A 8 -1.38 8.86 -5.14
CA GLY A 8 -0.34 7.85 -5.02
C GLY A 8 -0.88 6.46 -5.37
N LYS A 9 0.02 5.48 -5.48
CA LYS A 9 -0.35 4.06 -5.58
C LYS A 9 -0.68 3.50 -4.19
N THR A 10 -1.68 4.08 -3.54
CA THR A 10 -2.16 3.62 -2.22
C THR A 10 -3.48 2.91 -2.40
N VAL A 11 -3.51 1.63 -2.03
CA VAL A 11 -4.65 0.72 -2.22
C VAL A 11 -5.15 0.20 -0.89
N LEU A 12 -6.44 -0.13 -0.81
CA LEU A 12 -7.02 -0.77 0.37
C LEU A 12 -6.82 -2.28 0.22
N VAL A 13 -6.29 -2.94 1.25
CA VAL A 13 -5.99 -4.38 1.22
C VAL A 13 -6.36 -5.03 2.54
N ASP A 14 -6.62 -6.33 2.50
CA ASP A 14 -6.70 -7.18 3.69
C ASP A 14 -5.35 -7.87 3.91
N VAL A 15 -4.80 -7.72 5.12
CA VAL A 15 -3.53 -8.33 5.53
C VAL A 15 -3.83 -9.41 6.56
N TYR A 16 -3.15 -10.55 6.49
CA TYR A 16 -3.30 -11.62 7.47
C TYR A 16 -2.06 -12.50 7.54
N SER A 17 -1.93 -13.23 8.65
CA SER A 17 -0.95 -14.32 8.74
C SER A 17 -1.46 -15.55 7.98
N GLY A 18 -0.60 -16.20 7.20
CA GLY A 18 -0.93 -17.45 6.52
C GLY A 18 -1.32 -18.59 7.48
N ALA A 19 -0.97 -18.50 8.76
CA ALA A 19 -1.37 -19.44 9.80
C ALA A 19 -2.78 -19.17 10.37
N SER A 20 -3.30 -17.95 10.21
CA SER A 20 -4.59 -17.52 10.75
C SER A 20 -5.34 -16.59 9.77
N PRO A 21 -5.78 -17.09 8.59
CA PRO A 21 -6.45 -16.26 7.58
C PRO A 21 -7.77 -15.63 8.03
N GLU A 22 -8.41 -16.21 9.05
CA GLU A 22 -9.64 -15.70 9.66
C GLU A 22 -9.45 -14.40 10.45
N HIS A 23 -8.19 -14.05 10.78
CA HIS A 23 -7.83 -12.84 11.50
C HIS A 23 -7.27 -11.78 10.55
N SER A 24 -8.03 -11.44 9.51
CA SER A 24 -7.64 -10.41 8.54
C SER A 24 -7.84 -8.99 9.08
N ILE A 25 -6.87 -8.12 8.81
CA ILE A 25 -6.90 -6.71 9.16
C ILE A 25 -6.87 -5.89 7.87
N ARG A 26 -7.88 -5.04 7.70
CA ARG A 26 -7.96 -4.11 6.56
C ARG A 26 -7.14 -2.86 6.81
N VAL A 27 -6.22 -2.54 5.90
CA VAL A 27 -5.34 -1.36 5.97
C VAL A 27 -5.14 -0.74 4.59
N TYR A 28 -4.62 0.49 4.55
CA TYR A 28 -4.07 1.04 3.32
C TYR A 28 -2.62 0.62 3.15
N ALA A 29 -2.29 0.18 1.93
CA ALA A 29 -0.95 -0.20 1.52
C ALA A 29 -0.43 0.76 0.44
N ILE A 30 0.79 1.28 0.62
CA ILE A 30 1.50 2.02 -0.42
C ILE A 30 2.26 1.03 -1.29
N ILE A 31 2.05 1.06 -2.61
CA ILE A 31 2.87 0.33 -3.59
C ILE A 31 4.01 1.24 -4.05
N ASP A 32 5.21 1.00 -3.51
CA ASP A 32 6.36 1.89 -3.67
C ASP A 32 7.50 1.24 -4.46
N ASP A 33 7.72 1.72 -5.69
CA ASP A 33 8.81 1.23 -6.56
C ASP A 33 10.21 1.75 -6.16
N LYS A 34 10.29 2.71 -5.22
CA LYS A 34 11.57 3.22 -4.70
C LYS A 34 12.06 2.46 -3.47
N SER A 35 11.19 1.71 -2.81
CA SER A 35 11.55 0.83 -1.71
C SER A 35 11.97 -0.55 -2.21
N ASN A 36 13.02 -1.12 -1.61
CA ASN A 36 13.53 -2.45 -1.93
C ASN A 36 12.98 -3.56 -1.01
N SER A 37 12.27 -3.20 0.06
CA SER A 37 11.70 -4.12 1.05
C SER A 37 10.28 -3.69 1.43
N SER A 38 9.49 -4.64 1.93
CA SER A 38 8.17 -4.39 2.52
C SER A 38 8.30 -3.97 3.98
N LEU A 39 7.51 -2.98 4.37
CA LEU A 39 7.48 -2.46 5.74
C LEU A 39 6.06 -2.49 6.27
N ALA A 40 5.88 -2.70 7.58
CA ALA A 40 4.59 -2.50 8.24
C ALA A 40 4.76 -1.76 9.58
N THR A 41 3.70 -1.07 10.00
CA THR A 41 3.72 -0.31 11.27
C THR A 41 3.79 -1.24 12.48
N PRO A 42 4.35 -0.76 13.61
CA PRO A 42 4.28 -1.47 14.89
C PRO A 42 2.84 -1.82 15.30
N ASP A 43 1.87 -0.93 15.06
CA ASP A 43 0.43 -1.18 15.35
C ASP A 43 -0.13 -2.38 14.56
N LEU A 44 0.34 -2.63 13.34
CA LEU A 44 -0.03 -3.81 12.58
C LEU A 44 0.64 -5.08 13.12
N PHE A 45 1.91 -4.99 13.52
CA PHE A 45 2.62 -6.09 14.18
C PHE A 45 1.96 -6.49 15.51
N ASP A 46 1.62 -5.51 16.35
CA ASP A 46 0.96 -5.72 17.64
C ASP A 46 -0.40 -6.39 17.48
N ARG A 47 -1.20 -5.98 16.48
CA ARG A 47 -2.51 -6.60 16.21
C ARG A 47 -2.41 -8.02 15.68
N PHE A 48 -1.29 -8.40 15.03
CA PHE A 48 -1.00 -9.79 14.70
C PHE A 48 -0.31 -10.57 15.83
N GLY A 49 0.00 -9.92 16.97
CA GLY A 49 0.74 -10.55 18.06
C GLY A 49 2.16 -10.97 17.67
N ILE A 50 2.76 -10.26 16.70
CA ILE A 50 4.10 -10.60 16.20
C ILE A 50 5.12 -9.97 17.14
N HIS A 51 5.81 -10.85 17.87
CA HIS A 51 6.90 -10.48 18.75
C HIS A 51 8.12 -11.32 18.39
N GLY A 52 9.31 -10.73 18.49
CA GLY A 52 10.52 -11.42 18.05
C GLY A 52 11.80 -10.71 18.44
N SER A 53 12.92 -11.30 18.02
CA SER A 53 14.22 -10.67 18.19
C SER A 53 14.35 -9.45 17.28
N GLN A 54 14.70 -8.34 17.90
CA GLN A 54 15.01 -7.11 17.22
C GLN A 54 16.31 -7.26 16.40
N LYS A 55 16.26 -6.80 15.14
CA LYS A 55 17.40 -6.79 14.21
C LYS A 55 17.65 -5.38 13.72
N GLN A 56 18.93 -5.05 13.49
CA GLN A 56 19.31 -3.79 12.89
C GLN A 56 19.15 -3.82 11.37
N PHE A 57 18.67 -2.72 10.80
CA PHE A 57 18.61 -2.48 9.37
C PHE A 57 18.86 -1.01 9.07
N VAL A 58 19.13 -0.68 7.81
CA VAL A 58 19.41 0.70 7.39
C VAL A 58 18.24 1.23 6.56
N LEU A 59 17.61 2.31 7.02
CA LEU A 59 16.69 3.09 6.21
C LEU A 59 17.47 4.15 5.45
N SER A 60 17.38 4.12 4.13
CA SER A 60 18.03 5.09 3.24
C SER A 60 16.97 5.86 2.46
N SER A 61 17.05 7.18 2.50
CA SER A 61 16.13 8.11 1.85
C SER A 61 16.89 9.28 1.24
N TYR A 62 16.18 10.19 0.56
CA TYR A 62 16.78 11.42 0.02
C TYR A 62 17.38 12.34 1.08
N SER A 63 16.91 12.26 2.33
CA SER A 63 17.46 13.04 3.46
C SER A 63 18.67 12.37 4.13
N GLY A 64 19.07 11.18 3.70
CA GLY A 64 20.21 10.43 4.26
C GLY A 64 19.84 9.01 4.68
N SER A 65 20.81 8.34 5.30
CA SER A 65 20.69 6.96 5.79
C SER A 65 20.89 6.89 7.29
N PHE A 66 20.06 6.11 7.98
CA PHE A 66 20.17 5.88 9.41
C PHE A 66 19.88 4.41 9.76
N THR A 67 20.55 3.93 10.81
CA THR A 67 20.35 2.56 11.33
C THR A 67 19.17 2.55 12.29
N VAL A 68 18.25 1.62 12.06
CA VAL A 68 17.03 1.39 12.84
C VAL A 68 17.05 -0.04 13.37
N VAL A 69 16.28 -0.28 14.43
CA VAL A 69 16.07 -1.59 15.01
C VAL A 69 14.58 -1.93 14.86
N GLY A 70 14.27 -3.14 14.41
CA GLY A 70 12.88 -3.59 14.27
C GLY A 70 12.77 -5.11 14.14
N ILE A 71 11.54 -5.61 14.15
CA ILE A 71 11.21 -7.03 14.02
C ILE A 71 10.97 -7.37 12.54
N TYR A 72 11.25 -8.63 12.18
CA TYR A 72 10.97 -9.18 10.86
C TYR A 72 9.84 -10.21 10.99
N ALA A 73 8.82 -10.10 10.16
CA ALA A 73 7.68 -10.99 10.10
C ALA A 73 7.67 -11.77 8.79
N SER A 74 7.53 -13.08 8.86
CA SER A 74 7.36 -13.95 7.70
C SER A 74 5.96 -14.54 7.65
N GLY A 75 5.55 -15.04 6.48
CA GLY A 75 4.23 -15.67 6.29
C GLY A 75 3.06 -14.68 6.31
N ILE A 76 3.33 -13.39 6.12
CA ILE A 76 2.28 -12.38 5.94
C ILE A 76 1.73 -12.48 4.51
N ARG A 77 0.42 -12.43 4.39
CA ARG A 77 -0.29 -12.38 3.10
C ARG A 77 -1.09 -11.11 2.98
N ILE A 78 -1.23 -10.67 1.75
CA ILE A 78 -2.06 -9.53 1.36
C ILE A 78 -3.07 -9.95 0.32
N CYS A 79 -4.27 -9.40 0.40
CA CYS A 79 -5.37 -9.70 -0.49
C CYS A 79 -6.07 -8.42 -0.94
N SER A 80 -6.43 -8.36 -2.22
CA SER A 80 -7.29 -7.31 -2.75
C SER A 80 -8.68 -7.39 -2.09
N ILE A 81 -9.36 -6.25 -1.98
CA ILE A 81 -10.67 -6.18 -1.30
C ILE A 81 -11.79 -6.96 -2.00
N ASP A 82 -11.64 -7.24 -3.30
CA ASP A 82 -12.52 -8.07 -4.10
C ASP A 82 -12.16 -9.57 -4.01
N VAL A 83 -11.08 -9.92 -3.31
CA VAL A 83 -10.59 -11.27 -3.09
C VAL A 83 -10.18 -11.98 -4.38
N GLU A 84 -9.89 -11.22 -5.45
CA GLU A 84 -9.42 -11.78 -6.73
C GLU A 84 -7.91 -12.07 -6.71
N SER A 85 -7.15 -11.34 -5.90
CA SER A 85 -5.69 -11.45 -5.82
C SER A 85 -5.21 -11.69 -4.40
N ILE A 86 -4.36 -12.69 -4.22
CA ILE A 86 -3.69 -13.01 -2.95
C ILE A 86 -2.20 -13.15 -3.21
N PHE A 87 -1.39 -12.49 -2.40
CA PHE A 87 0.06 -12.56 -2.48
C PHE A 87 0.67 -12.87 -1.13
N GLU A 88 1.69 -13.73 -1.12
CA GLU A 88 2.54 -13.93 0.05
C GLU A 88 3.67 -12.92 0.02
N LEU A 89 3.80 -12.14 1.08
CA LEU A 89 4.89 -11.18 1.21
C LEU A 89 6.18 -11.92 1.55
N PRO A 90 7.32 -11.46 1.01
CA PRO A 90 8.62 -11.68 1.65
C PRO A 90 8.62 -11.16 3.10
N ASP A 91 9.74 -11.32 3.80
CA ASP A 91 9.88 -10.78 5.14
C ASP A 91 9.48 -9.29 5.21
N VAL A 92 8.49 -8.99 6.04
CA VAL A 92 8.01 -7.64 6.31
C VAL A 92 8.77 -7.10 7.50
N ILE A 93 9.28 -5.88 7.39
CA ILE A 93 10.06 -5.23 8.45
C ILE A 93 9.17 -4.26 9.21
N GLU A 94 9.19 -4.33 10.53
CA GLU A 94 8.56 -3.33 11.39
C GLU A 94 9.21 -1.95 11.20
N CYS A 95 8.39 -0.93 10.93
CA CYS A 95 8.86 0.44 10.72
C CYS A 95 7.76 1.46 11.10
N ASP A 96 8.09 2.40 11.98
CA ASP A 96 7.20 3.47 12.43
C ASP A 96 7.09 4.67 11.47
N SER A 97 7.98 4.70 10.46
CA SER A 97 8.19 5.86 9.59
C SER A 97 7.51 5.72 8.23
N ILE A 98 6.46 4.90 8.13
CA ILE A 98 5.66 4.77 6.90
C ILE A 98 4.84 6.05 6.70
N PRO A 99 4.94 6.74 5.54
CA PRO A 99 4.21 7.98 5.31
C PRO A 99 2.71 7.73 5.24
N SER A 100 1.92 8.56 5.91
CA SER A 100 0.46 8.53 5.84
C SER A 100 -0.06 9.78 5.14
N ASN A 101 -0.57 9.62 3.92
CA ASN A 101 -1.15 10.71 3.15
C ASN A 101 -2.52 10.31 2.57
N LEU A 102 -3.53 10.28 3.44
CA LEU A 102 -4.92 9.97 3.06
C LEU A 102 -5.44 10.88 1.92
N PRO A 103 -5.08 12.19 1.87
CA PRO A 103 -5.36 13.05 0.73
C PRO A 103 -4.69 12.64 -0.59
N GLU A 104 -3.93 11.56 -0.69
CA GLU A 104 -3.43 11.05 -1.98
C GLU A 104 -4.05 9.70 -2.36
N ILE A 105 -4.96 9.16 -1.55
CA ILE A 105 -5.68 7.92 -1.87
C ILE A 105 -6.69 8.21 -2.99
N PRO A 106 -6.71 7.42 -4.08
CA PRO A 106 -7.73 7.53 -5.12
C PRO A 106 -9.10 7.13 -4.55
N THR A 107 -10.12 7.97 -4.77
CA THR A 107 -11.49 7.72 -4.32
C THR A 107 -12.48 7.86 -5.48
N PRO A 108 -13.70 7.29 -5.38
CA PRO A 108 -14.76 7.48 -6.36
C PRO A 108 -15.00 8.94 -6.70
N ASP A 109 -15.04 9.82 -5.68
CA ASP A 109 -15.28 11.26 -5.87
C ASP A 109 -14.18 11.93 -6.71
N VAL A 110 -12.92 11.55 -6.49
CA VAL A 110 -11.79 12.04 -7.31
C VAL A 110 -11.95 11.58 -8.75
N ALA A 111 -12.28 10.30 -8.98
CA ALA A 111 -12.48 9.78 -10.33
C ALA A 111 -13.71 10.43 -11.02
N TYR A 112 -14.84 10.58 -10.34
CA TYR A 112 -16.06 11.21 -10.87
C TYR A 112 -15.84 12.66 -11.29
N ALA A 113 -14.93 13.38 -10.62
CA ALA A 113 -14.59 14.76 -10.95
C ALA A 113 -13.84 14.91 -12.30
N HIS A 114 -13.40 13.81 -12.92
CA HIS A 114 -12.54 13.80 -14.10
C HIS A 114 -13.13 12.96 -15.26
N PRO A 115 -13.57 13.58 -16.37
CA PRO A 115 -14.25 12.87 -17.46
C PRO A 115 -13.52 11.64 -18.01
N LEU A 116 -12.19 11.71 -18.16
CA LEU A 116 -11.38 10.63 -18.72
C LEU A 116 -11.39 9.34 -17.87
N ILE A 117 -11.24 9.51 -16.55
CA ILE A 117 -11.11 8.41 -15.57
C ILE A 117 -12.41 8.17 -14.79
N ARG A 118 -13.48 8.91 -15.06
CA ARG A 118 -14.80 8.72 -14.43
C ARG A 118 -15.29 7.28 -14.48
N ARG A 119 -14.98 6.55 -15.55
CA ARG A 119 -15.37 5.15 -15.74
C ARG A 119 -14.82 4.20 -14.67
N ILE A 120 -13.72 4.57 -13.99
CA ILE A 120 -13.12 3.71 -12.96
C ILE A 120 -13.68 3.97 -11.56
N ALA A 121 -14.45 5.04 -11.37
CA ALA A 121 -15.00 5.42 -10.06
C ALA A 121 -15.79 4.29 -9.36
N PRO A 122 -16.59 3.45 -10.06
CA PRO A 122 -17.30 2.33 -9.42
C PRO A 122 -16.39 1.22 -8.88
N TYR A 123 -15.13 1.13 -9.33
CA TYR A 123 -14.17 0.12 -8.88
C TYR A 123 -13.25 0.63 -7.75
N LEU A 124 -13.32 1.92 -7.41
CA LEU A 124 -12.55 2.47 -6.31
C LEU A 124 -13.32 2.32 -5.00
N PRO A 125 -12.68 1.90 -3.91
CA PRO A 125 -13.33 1.90 -2.59
C PRO A 125 -13.60 3.33 -2.13
N ALA A 126 -14.70 3.51 -1.40
CA ALA A 126 -14.90 4.75 -0.64
C ALA A 126 -13.75 4.93 0.36
N LEU A 127 -13.34 6.18 0.58
CA LEU A 127 -12.33 6.48 1.59
C LEU A 127 -12.87 6.13 2.97
N ASP A 128 -12.22 5.19 3.65
CA ASP A 128 -12.37 4.98 5.09
C ASP A 128 -11.57 6.05 5.84
N PRO A 129 -12.23 7.01 6.53
CA PRO A 129 -11.55 8.06 7.30
C PRO A 129 -10.88 7.53 8.58
N SER A 130 -11.23 6.32 9.02
CA SER A 130 -10.60 5.63 10.15
C SER A 130 -9.45 4.72 9.72
N GLY A 131 -9.35 4.43 8.42
CA GLY A 131 -8.30 3.59 7.86
C GLY A 131 -6.93 4.25 8.01
N LYS A 132 -5.94 3.42 8.35
CA LYS A 132 -4.55 3.84 8.51
C LYS A 132 -3.70 3.29 7.36
N VAL A 133 -2.69 4.06 6.96
CA VAL A 133 -1.63 3.56 6.08
C VAL A 133 -0.63 2.81 6.94
N GLU A 134 -0.63 1.50 6.84
CA GLU A 134 0.11 0.62 7.77
C GLU A 134 1.01 -0.38 7.09
N LEU A 135 0.92 -0.47 5.76
CA LEU A 135 1.78 -1.31 4.95
C LEU A 135 2.43 -0.44 3.87
N LEU A 136 3.73 -0.63 3.67
CA LEU A 136 4.44 -0.20 2.49
C LEU A 136 4.96 -1.44 1.79
N LYS A 137 4.67 -1.53 0.50
CA LYS A 137 5.06 -2.64 -0.34
C LYS A 137 6.14 -2.23 -1.33
N GLY A 138 7.36 -2.69 -1.08
CA GLY A 138 8.52 -2.47 -1.94
C GLY A 138 8.60 -3.44 -3.13
N ARG A 139 9.71 -3.36 -3.86
CA ARG A 139 10.03 -4.18 -5.05
C ARG A 139 10.48 -5.61 -4.75
N ASP A 140 10.55 -5.99 -3.48
CA ASP A 140 10.81 -7.36 -3.03
C ASP A 140 9.71 -8.35 -3.45
N LEU A 141 8.56 -7.87 -3.94
CA LEU A 141 7.59 -8.68 -4.70
C LEU A 141 7.22 -7.92 -5.97
N PRO A 142 7.88 -8.17 -7.12
CA PRO A 142 7.70 -7.39 -8.33
C PRO A 142 6.28 -7.46 -8.92
N GLU A 143 5.61 -8.60 -8.78
CA GLU A 143 4.31 -8.86 -9.39
C GLU A 143 3.22 -7.87 -8.99
N VAL A 144 3.20 -7.37 -7.74
CA VAL A 144 2.21 -6.38 -7.29
C VAL A 144 2.42 -4.99 -7.91
N HIS A 145 3.55 -4.75 -8.56
CA HIS A 145 3.84 -3.49 -9.26
C HIS A 145 3.41 -3.52 -10.73
N HIS A 146 3.00 -4.68 -11.26
CA HIS A 146 2.63 -4.82 -12.66
C HIS A 146 1.32 -4.08 -12.96
N VAL A 147 1.38 -3.10 -13.85
CA VAL A 147 0.19 -2.42 -14.36
C VAL A 147 -0.53 -3.37 -15.32
N THR A 148 -1.76 -3.76 -14.96
CA THR A 148 -2.58 -4.69 -15.75
C THR A 148 -3.45 -3.97 -16.77
N GLU A 149 -3.89 -2.76 -16.44
CA GLU A 149 -4.65 -1.88 -17.32
C GLU A 149 -4.24 -0.42 -17.09
N GLU A 150 -4.28 0.41 -18.14
CA GLU A 150 -3.93 1.82 -18.04
C GLU A 150 -4.90 2.67 -18.87
N ILE A 151 -5.32 3.80 -18.29
CA ILE A 151 -6.03 4.87 -18.99
C ILE A 151 -5.06 6.04 -19.14
N LEU A 152 -4.62 6.28 -20.37
CA LEU A 152 -3.74 7.38 -20.69
C LEU A 152 -4.52 8.66 -20.99
N GLY A 153 -4.08 9.76 -20.38
CA GLY A 153 -4.50 11.11 -20.76
C GLY A 153 -3.59 11.72 -21.82
N GLY A 154 -4.04 12.81 -22.41
CA GLY A 154 -3.17 13.66 -23.23
C GLY A 154 -2.04 14.31 -22.42
N LYS A 155 -1.23 15.14 -23.08
CA LYS A 155 -0.11 15.83 -22.44
C LYS A 155 -0.58 16.69 -21.27
N GLY A 156 -0.14 16.36 -20.06
CA GLY A 156 -0.50 17.08 -18.82
C GLY A 156 -1.88 16.71 -18.26
N GLU A 157 -2.58 15.76 -18.86
CA GLU A 157 -3.82 15.22 -18.31
C GLU A 157 -3.54 14.08 -17.32
N ARG A 158 -4.58 13.73 -16.56
CA ARG A 158 -4.49 12.62 -15.61
C ARG A 158 -4.46 11.28 -16.34
N PHE A 159 -3.85 10.30 -15.69
CA PHE A 159 -3.91 8.90 -16.09
C PHE A 159 -4.40 8.08 -14.90
N ALA A 160 -4.74 6.82 -15.15
CA ALA A 160 -5.05 5.86 -14.11
C ALA A 160 -4.41 4.51 -14.46
N GLN A 161 -3.94 3.80 -13.44
CA GLN A 161 -3.35 2.48 -13.56
C GLN A 161 -4.12 1.52 -12.67
N LYS A 162 -4.39 0.31 -13.19
CA LYS A 162 -4.85 -0.82 -12.40
C LYS A 162 -3.65 -1.66 -12.00
N LEU A 163 -3.49 -1.86 -10.71
CA LEU A 163 -2.51 -2.78 -10.14
C LEU A 163 -3.22 -4.11 -9.80
N PRO A 164 -2.48 -5.18 -9.46
CA PRO A 164 -3.09 -6.45 -9.08
C PRO A 164 -3.77 -6.42 -7.70
N LEU A 165 -3.48 -5.41 -6.88
CA LEU A 165 -4.04 -5.17 -5.55
C LEU A 165 -5.07 -4.04 -5.56
#